data_AF-A0A2G8SC52-F1
#
_entry.id   AF-A0A2G8SC52-F1
#
_cell.length_a   1.000
_cell.length_b   1.000
_cell.length_c   1.000
_cell.angle_alpha   90.00
_cell.angle_beta   90.00
_cell.angle_gamma   90.00
#
_symmetry.space_group_name_H-M   'P 1'
#
loop_
_entity.id
_entity.type
_entity.pdbx_description
1 polymer ?
#
loop_
_entity_poly.entity_id
_entity_poly.type
_entity_poly.pdbx_seq_one_letter_code
_entity_poly.pdbx_strand_id
1 'polypeptide(L)'
;MAPFTYLALVLALVSSALTAPAPASPEALEKRVTHSGRGTFFEVGLGACGKVNKDSDHIVAISSSIFGSGGNCEQFMEIKNTKNGKTAFGLVRDECPGCGPGDIDMSPSLFQSLGATLDQGVVSVQWHFMKKGFQP
;
A
#
# COMPACT_ATOMS: atom_id res chain seq x y z
N MET A 1 54.50 -28.00 55.06
CA MET A 1 54.22 -26.58 54.77
C MET A 1 53.83 -26.48 53.30
N ALA A 2 52.53 -26.59 53.00
CA ALA A 2 51.92 -26.36 51.69
C ALA A 2 50.44 -26.03 51.95
N PRO A 3 49.95 -24.84 51.57
CA PRO A 3 48.66 -24.35 52.04
C PRO A 3 47.49 -24.72 51.10
N PHE A 4 46.38 -25.07 51.75
CA PHE A 4 45.00 -24.65 51.49
C PHE A 4 44.47 -24.54 50.04
N THR A 5 43.59 -25.51 49.71
CA THR A 5 42.21 -25.35 49.18
C THR A 5 41.80 -23.96 48.64
N TYR A 6 41.12 -23.90 47.49
CA TYR A 6 39.69 -23.50 47.41
C TYR A 6 39.13 -23.70 45.98
N LEU A 7 38.07 -24.50 45.92
CA LEU A 7 37.22 -24.75 44.76
C LEU A 7 36.30 -23.54 44.56
N ALA A 8 36.50 -22.73 43.52
CA ALA A 8 35.59 -21.63 43.19
C ALA A 8 34.43 -22.14 42.33
N LEU A 9 33.33 -22.51 42.99
CA LEU A 9 32.05 -22.81 42.36
C LEU A 9 31.36 -21.49 41.98
N VAL A 10 31.47 -21.06 40.72
CA VAL A 10 30.79 -19.86 40.23
C VAL A 10 29.34 -20.23 39.87
N LEU A 11 28.41 -19.79 40.73
CA LEU A 11 26.97 -20.02 40.59
C LEU A 11 26.42 -19.21 39.41
N ALA A 12 26.02 -19.87 38.32
CA ALA A 12 25.35 -19.23 37.20
C ALA A 12 23.92 -18.82 37.60
N LEU A 13 23.69 -17.52 37.80
CA LEU A 13 22.36 -16.95 37.99
C LEU A 13 21.65 -16.89 36.63
N VAL A 14 20.78 -17.87 36.38
CA VAL A 14 19.88 -17.87 35.23
C VAL A 14 18.68 -16.97 35.56
N SER A 15 18.73 -15.71 35.13
CA SER A 15 17.58 -14.80 35.22
C SER A 15 16.53 -15.16 34.18
N SER A 16 15.48 -15.88 34.59
CA SER A 16 14.29 -16.09 33.76
C SER A 16 13.43 -14.83 33.73
N ALA A 17 13.48 -14.07 32.63
CA ALA A 17 12.56 -12.97 32.39
C ALA A 17 11.16 -13.53 32.06
N LEU A 18 10.16 -13.23 32.90
CA LEU A 18 8.75 -13.48 32.57
C LEU A 18 8.29 -12.43 31.54
N THR A 19 8.15 -12.84 30.29
CA THR A 19 7.50 -12.03 29.26
C THR A 19 5.98 -12.05 29.50
N ALA A 20 5.43 -10.94 30.00
CA ALA A 20 3.98 -10.73 30.03
C ALA A 20 3.46 -10.47 28.60
N PRO A 21 2.30 -11.02 28.19
CA PRO A 21 1.72 -10.71 26.89
C PRO A 21 1.24 -9.25 26.87
N ALA A 22 1.70 -8.48 25.89
CA ALA A 22 1.24 -7.11 25.70
C ALA A 22 -0.27 -7.10 25.40
N PRO A 23 -1.04 -6.15 25.96
CA PRO A 23 -2.46 -6.01 25.63
C PRO A 23 -2.59 -5.66 24.14
N ALA A 24 -3.22 -6.54 23.37
CA ALA A 24 -3.57 -6.26 21.98
C ALA A 24 -4.59 -5.11 21.97
N SER A 25 -4.19 -3.96 21.41
CA SER A 25 -5.12 -2.86 21.16
C SER A 25 -6.21 -3.34 20.19
N PRO A 26 -7.49 -3.02 20.42
CA PRO A 26 -8.54 -3.37 19.48
C PRO A 26 -8.28 -2.63 18.15
N GLU A 27 -7.86 -3.35 17.11
CA GLU A 27 -7.81 -2.81 15.76
C GLU A 27 -9.24 -2.49 15.33
N ALA A 28 -9.58 -1.21 15.21
CA ALA A 28 -10.84 -0.77 14.65
C ALA A 28 -10.89 -1.21 13.18
N LEU A 29 -11.81 -2.11 12.86
CA LEU A 29 -12.04 -2.57 11.48
C LEU A 29 -12.76 -1.46 10.70
N GLU A 30 -12.06 -0.80 9.78
CA GLU A 30 -12.69 0.11 8.84
C GLU A 30 -13.39 -0.65 7.71
N LYS A 31 -14.63 -0.23 7.41
CA LYS A 31 -15.39 -0.76 6.28
C LYS A 31 -14.72 -0.33 4.98
N ARG A 32 -14.33 -1.29 4.14
CA ARG A 32 -13.82 -1.03 2.79
C ARG A 32 -14.99 -0.80 1.83
N VAL A 33 -14.92 0.27 1.06
CA VAL A 33 -15.85 0.54 -0.05
C VAL A 33 -15.16 0.12 -1.34
N THR A 34 -15.78 -0.79 -2.09
CA THR A 34 -15.29 -1.20 -3.40
C THR A 34 -15.90 -0.32 -4.47
N HIS A 35 -15.02 0.26 -5.29
CA HIS A 35 -15.35 1.02 -6.47
C HIS A 35 -15.20 0.15 -7.71
N SER A 36 -15.93 0.48 -8.77
CA SER A 36 -15.83 -0.16 -10.09
C SER A 36 -15.78 0.92 -11.16
N GLY A 37 -14.95 0.73 -12.17
CA GLY A 37 -14.81 1.68 -13.25
C GLY A 37 -13.82 1.22 -14.32
N ARG A 38 -13.43 2.16 -15.18
CA ARG A 38 -12.36 1.98 -16.15
C ARG A 38 -11.01 2.30 -15.51
N GLY A 39 -9.99 1.55 -15.91
CA GLY A 39 -8.60 1.87 -15.65
C GLY A 39 -7.92 2.22 -16.96
N THR A 40 -7.27 3.37 -17.03
CA THR A 40 -6.40 3.80 -18.14
C THR A 40 -4.98 4.03 -17.65
N PHE A 41 -4.12 4.60 -18.49
CA PHE A 41 -2.81 5.08 -18.07
C PHE A 41 -2.49 6.48 -18.62
N PHE A 42 -1.56 7.16 -17.97
CA PHE A 42 -1.10 8.52 -18.32
C PHE A 42 0.42 8.61 -18.35
N GLU A 43 0.94 9.71 -18.92
CA GLU A 43 2.36 10.08 -18.84
C GLU A 43 2.64 10.71 -17.47
N VAL A 44 3.52 10.11 -16.69
CA VAL A 44 3.71 10.49 -15.28
C VAL A 44 4.60 11.74 -15.16
N GLY A 45 4.24 12.63 -14.23
CA GLY A 45 5.03 13.82 -13.91
C GLY A 45 4.82 14.32 -12.48
N LEU A 46 4.66 15.64 -12.32
CA LEU A 46 4.25 16.24 -11.06
C LEU A 46 2.74 16.01 -10.85
N GLY A 47 2.38 15.21 -9.84
CA GLY A 47 0.98 14.95 -9.50
C GLY A 47 0.38 16.00 -8.55
N ALA A 48 -0.95 16.03 -8.48
CA ALA A 48 -1.75 16.89 -7.61
C ALA A 48 -1.44 16.74 -6.11
N CYS A 49 -0.86 15.61 -5.69
CA CYS A 49 -0.35 15.44 -4.32
C CYS A 49 0.99 16.17 -4.06
N GLY A 50 1.52 16.93 -5.04
CA GLY A 50 2.75 17.71 -4.92
C GLY A 50 4.02 16.88 -4.99
N LYS A 51 3.97 15.74 -5.69
CA LYS A 51 5.06 14.76 -5.77
C LYS A 51 5.39 14.48 -7.23
N VAL A 52 6.68 14.46 -7.54
CA VAL A 52 7.17 14.08 -8.86
C VAL A 52 7.36 12.58 -8.89
N ASN A 53 6.78 11.94 -9.89
CA ASN A 53 6.86 10.51 -10.11
C ASN A 53 7.40 10.21 -11.51
N LYS A 54 7.65 8.93 -11.78
CA LYS A 54 8.07 8.41 -13.09
C LYS A 54 7.21 7.21 -13.48
N ASP A 55 7.22 6.85 -14.75
CA ASP A 55 6.38 5.77 -15.30
C ASP A 55 6.58 4.39 -14.64
N SER A 56 7.75 4.16 -14.04
CA SER A 56 8.08 2.92 -13.31
C SER A 56 7.57 2.90 -11.86
N ASP A 57 7.07 4.02 -11.33
CA ASP A 57 6.45 4.05 -10.01
C ASP A 57 5.03 3.48 -10.10
N HIS A 58 4.60 2.68 -9.11
CA HIS A 58 3.23 2.18 -9.05
C HIS A 58 2.30 3.22 -8.43
N ILE A 59 1.84 4.16 -9.25
CA ILE A 59 1.02 5.28 -8.81
C ILE A 59 -0.30 5.36 -9.57
N VAL A 60 -1.27 6.04 -8.97
CA VAL A 60 -2.62 6.18 -9.52
C VAL A 60 -3.15 7.59 -9.30
N ALA A 61 -3.84 8.09 -10.33
CA ALA A 61 -4.69 9.26 -10.29
C ALA A 61 -6.15 8.82 -10.05
N ILE A 62 -6.81 9.47 -9.11
CA ILE A 62 -8.22 9.19 -8.77
C ILE A 62 -9.12 10.33 -9.25
N SER A 63 -10.40 10.05 -9.51
CA SER A 63 -11.35 11.07 -9.98
C SER A 63 -11.43 12.27 -9.03
N SER A 64 -11.69 13.47 -9.57
CA SER A 64 -11.87 14.69 -8.76
C SER A 64 -12.89 14.54 -7.63
N SER A 65 -13.96 13.77 -7.88
CA SER A 65 -15.01 13.51 -6.89
C SER A 65 -14.52 12.75 -5.66
N ILE A 66 -13.49 11.91 -5.81
CA ILE A 66 -12.86 11.16 -4.71
C ILE A 66 -11.66 11.93 -4.17
N PHE A 67 -10.88 12.58 -5.05
CA PHE A 67 -9.72 13.37 -4.67
C PHE A 67 -10.10 14.49 -3.70
N GLY A 68 -11.15 15.26 -4.03
CA GLY A 68 -11.61 16.39 -3.22
C GLY A 68 -10.47 17.38 -2.95
N SER A 69 -10.06 17.49 -1.68
CA SER A 69 -8.93 18.32 -1.26
C SER A 69 -7.63 17.54 -1.05
N GLY A 70 -7.47 16.36 -1.67
CA GLY A 70 -6.29 15.50 -1.54
C GLY A 70 -6.28 14.61 -0.29
N GLY A 71 -7.43 14.33 0.32
CA GLY A 71 -7.52 13.57 1.58
C GLY A 71 -6.99 12.13 1.53
N ASN A 72 -6.85 11.59 0.32
CA ASN A 72 -6.32 10.25 0.04
C ASN A 72 -4.89 10.27 -0.56
N CYS A 73 -4.22 11.41 -0.65
CA CYS A 73 -2.82 11.46 -1.06
C CYS A 73 -1.95 10.56 -0.17
N GLU A 74 -0.99 9.86 -0.78
CA GLU A 74 -0.14 8.85 -0.13
C GLU A 74 -0.90 7.65 0.47
N GLN A 75 -2.17 7.46 0.12
CA GLN A 75 -2.92 6.26 0.50
C GLN A 75 -2.81 5.20 -0.60
N PHE A 76 -2.47 3.97 -0.20
CA PHE A 76 -2.48 2.84 -1.12
C PHE A 76 -3.91 2.36 -1.41
N MET A 77 -4.11 1.83 -2.61
CA MET A 77 -5.28 1.08 -2.99
C MET A 77 -4.90 -0.26 -3.61
N GLU A 78 -5.73 -1.27 -3.39
CA GLU A 78 -5.67 -2.53 -4.11
C GLU A 78 -6.57 -2.43 -5.34
N ILE A 79 -6.01 -2.73 -6.50
CA ILE A 79 -6.69 -2.65 -7.79
C ILE A 79 -6.71 -4.04 -8.41
N LYS A 80 -7.88 -4.45 -8.90
CA LYS A 80 -8.11 -5.73 -9.57
C LYS A 80 -8.60 -5.48 -10.98
N ASN A 81 -7.92 -6.05 -11.97
CA ASN A 81 -8.46 -6.16 -13.32
C ASN A 81 -9.53 -7.26 -13.34
N THR A 82 -10.77 -6.89 -13.61
CA THR A 82 -11.91 -7.81 -13.50
C THR A 82 -11.94 -8.86 -14.60
N LYS A 83 -11.25 -8.62 -15.72
CA LYS A 83 -11.22 -9.53 -16.87
C LYS A 83 -10.29 -10.73 -16.63
N ASN A 84 -9.12 -10.50 -16.03
CA ASN A 84 -8.09 -11.54 -15.84
C ASN A 84 -7.84 -11.90 -14.36
N GLY A 85 -8.46 -11.17 -13.42
CA GLY A 85 -8.34 -11.41 -11.99
C GLY A 85 -7.02 -10.94 -11.35
N LYS A 86 -6.08 -10.38 -12.12
CA LYS A 86 -4.81 -9.87 -11.58
C LYS A 86 -5.03 -8.66 -10.70
N THR A 87 -4.23 -8.60 -9.63
CA THR A 87 -4.26 -7.52 -8.64
C THR A 87 -2.91 -6.84 -8.54
N ALA A 88 -2.93 -5.54 -8.26
CA ALA A 88 -1.75 -4.74 -7.98
C ALA A 88 -2.08 -3.63 -6.98
N PHE A 89 -1.07 -3.15 -6.28
CA PHE A 89 -1.20 -1.99 -5.40
C PHE A 89 -0.72 -0.72 -6.11
N GLY A 90 -1.51 0.34 -6.00
CA GLY A 90 -1.17 1.67 -6.49
C GLY A 90 -1.20 2.69 -5.37
N LEU A 91 -0.23 3.60 -5.36
CA LEU A 91 -0.18 4.73 -4.43
C LEU A 91 -0.86 5.95 -5.04
N VAL A 92 -1.85 6.54 -4.35
CA VAL A 92 -2.50 7.76 -4.83
C VAL A 92 -1.50 8.91 -4.82
N ARG A 93 -1.23 9.45 -6.01
CA ARG A 93 -0.30 10.57 -6.21
C ARG A 93 -0.87 11.72 -7.02
N ASP A 94 -2.03 11.53 -7.65
CA ASP A 94 -2.57 12.50 -8.58
C ASP A 94 -4.10 12.53 -8.61
N GLU A 95 -4.62 13.57 -9.26
CA GLU A 95 -6.02 13.78 -9.56
C GLU A 95 -6.26 13.57 -11.06
N CYS A 96 -7.34 12.89 -11.42
CA CYS A 96 -7.80 12.73 -12.79
C CYS A 96 -9.12 13.51 -13.01
N PRO A 97 -9.07 14.75 -13.55
CA PRO A 97 -10.27 15.57 -13.75
C PRO A 97 -11.27 14.99 -14.76
N GLY A 98 -10.77 14.20 -15.73
CA GLY A 98 -11.61 13.56 -16.74
C GLY A 98 -12.21 12.21 -16.32
N CYS A 99 -11.83 11.68 -15.15
CA CYS A 99 -12.27 10.37 -14.70
C CYS A 99 -13.69 10.41 -14.12
N GLY A 100 -14.51 9.41 -14.47
CA GLY A 100 -15.75 9.13 -13.76
C GLY A 100 -15.51 8.70 -12.30
N PRO A 101 -16.55 8.65 -11.44
CA PRO A 101 -16.36 8.47 -10.00
C PRO A 101 -15.53 7.23 -9.60
N GLY A 102 -15.66 6.10 -10.29
CA GLY A 102 -14.89 4.89 -10.05
C GLY A 102 -13.74 4.64 -11.04
N ASP A 103 -13.56 5.54 -12.02
CA ASP A 103 -12.47 5.45 -12.99
C ASP A 103 -11.15 5.88 -12.32
N ILE A 104 -10.06 5.25 -12.73
CA ILE A 104 -8.70 5.54 -12.29
C ILE A 104 -7.76 5.63 -13.48
N ASP A 105 -6.73 6.44 -13.35
CA ASP A 105 -5.67 6.56 -14.35
C ASP A 105 -4.34 6.16 -13.71
N MET A 106 -3.63 5.20 -14.29
CA MET A 106 -2.49 4.55 -13.64
C MET A 106 -1.18 4.94 -14.33
N SER A 107 -0.05 4.83 -13.62
CA SER A 107 1.23 4.82 -14.31
C SER A 107 1.31 3.65 -15.31
N PRO A 108 2.14 3.75 -16.37
CA PRO A 108 2.30 2.66 -17.33
C PRO A 108 2.70 1.33 -16.68
N SER A 109 3.62 1.36 -15.70
CA SER A 109 4.04 0.16 -14.97
C SER A 109 2.92 -0.48 -14.15
N LEU A 110 2.11 0.32 -13.44
CA LEU A 110 0.97 -0.20 -12.67
C LEU A 110 -0.09 -0.79 -13.61
N PHE A 111 -0.43 -0.11 -14.70
CA PHE A 111 -1.35 -0.62 -15.71
C PHE A 111 -0.89 -1.96 -16.29
N GLN A 112 0.40 -2.08 -16.61
CA GLN A 112 1.00 -3.33 -17.11
C GLN A 112 1.03 -4.44 -16.06
N SER A 113 1.24 -4.10 -14.79
CA SER A 113 1.23 -5.08 -13.69
C SER A 113 -0.12 -5.80 -13.53
N LEU A 114 -1.22 -5.14 -13.94
CA LEU A 114 -2.56 -5.72 -14.04
C LEU A 114 -2.74 -6.64 -15.26
N GLY A 115 -1.66 -6.95 -15.97
CA GLY A 115 -1.63 -7.83 -17.14
C GLY A 115 -2.28 -7.24 -18.38
N ALA A 116 -2.27 -5.92 -18.52
CA ALA A 116 -2.69 -5.22 -19.73
C ALA A 116 -1.47 -4.73 -20.52
N THR A 117 -1.62 -4.60 -21.83
CA THR A 117 -0.61 -3.94 -22.69
C THR A 117 -1.01 -2.49 -22.91
N LEU A 118 -0.05 -1.58 -23.09
CA LEU A 118 -0.36 -0.17 -23.31
C LEU A 118 -1.23 0.03 -24.58
N ASP A 119 -1.06 -0.81 -25.60
CA ASP A 119 -1.90 -0.82 -26.80
C ASP A 119 -3.39 -1.11 -26.52
N GLN A 120 -3.71 -1.79 -25.40
CA GLN A 120 -5.09 -2.02 -25.00
C GLN A 120 -5.79 -0.71 -24.57
N GLY A 121 -5.05 0.26 -24.05
CA GLY A 121 -5.53 1.59 -23.64
C GLY A 121 -6.41 1.62 -22.39
N VAL A 122 -7.26 0.62 -22.20
CA VAL A 122 -8.28 0.59 -21.15
C VAL A 122 -8.55 -0.82 -20.62
N VAL A 123 -8.77 -0.93 -19.31
CA VAL A 123 -9.21 -2.14 -18.61
C VAL A 123 -10.45 -1.86 -17.75
N SER A 124 -11.22 -2.90 -17.45
CA SER A 124 -12.24 -2.83 -16.39
C SER A 124 -11.61 -3.19 -15.05
N VAL A 125 -11.82 -2.35 -14.04
CA VAL A 125 -11.21 -2.52 -12.72
C VAL A 125 -12.22 -2.46 -11.59
N GLN A 126 -11.89 -3.17 -10.52
CA GLN A 126 -12.44 -2.97 -9.19
C GLN A 126 -11.31 -2.59 -8.25
N TRP A 127 -11.55 -1.67 -7.34
CA TRP A 127 -10.53 -1.23 -6.41
C TRP A 127 -11.12 -0.76 -5.09
N HIS A 128 -10.29 -0.71 -4.07
CA HIS A 128 -10.65 -0.15 -2.78
C HIS A 128 -9.42 0.42 -2.08
N PHE A 129 -9.63 1.44 -1.25
CA PHE A 129 -8.55 1.98 -0.43
C PHE A 129 -8.10 0.97 0.63
N MET A 130 -6.79 0.91 0.82
CA MET A 130 -6.18 0.24 1.97
C MET A 130 -6.23 1.17 3.19
N LYS A 131 -6.03 0.63 4.40
CA LYS A 131 -5.92 1.44 5.60
C LYS A 131 -4.83 2.52 5.43
N LYS A 132 -5.04 3.72 5.95
CA LYS A 132 -4.01 4.77 5.91
C LYS A 132 -2.73 4.26 6.59
N GLY A 133 -1.59 4.51 5.95
CA GLY A 133 -0.28 4.02 6.40
C GLY A 133 0.02 2.56 6.05
N PHE A 134 -0.88 1.83 5.37
CA PHE A 134 -0.54 0.54 4.78
C PHE A 134 0.62 0.68 3.79
N GLN A 135 1.51 -0.31 3.75
CA GLN A 135 2.57 -0.46 2.76
C GLN A 135 2.54 -1.91 2.24
N PRO A 136 2.49 -2.12 0.91
CA PRO A 136 2.46 -3.45 0.30
C PRO A 136 3.79 -4.20 0.40
#